data_AF-A0A9P6M8Y3-F1
#
_entry.id   AF-A0A9P6M8Y3-F1
#
_cell.length_a   1.000
_cell.length_b   1.000
_cell.length_c   1.000
_cell.angle_alpha   90.00
_cell.angle_beta   90.00
_cell.angle_gamma   90.00
#
_symmetry.space_group_name_H-M   'P 1'
#
loop_
_entity.id
_entity.type
_entity.pdbx_description
1 polymer ?
#
loop_
_entity_poly.entity_id
_entity_poly.type
_entity_poly.pdbx_seq_one_letter_code
_entity_poly.pdbx_strand_id
1 'polypeptide(L)'
;MFGAWLFEVTSLPTSEPIMAQYTPHLQALNPQYPVDSYHDAQASAFGVLCRIFSKPQPPSRPFLRIYTERFYEALSIGLRCETSLPTILTHSAGLFTSELEGVRMMVPDFVIGIRMAMSGQVRVVPTNNHLNQKHVLDDLHLAALKVVGCIMCLPNHFEKVELKEGWNVGLSKSANMSLDGKGGREDKEILAQLIRVLYTTDSSTDGSLPVSKRFTSLKYYILEMLLSCLETETSSFNQRYLLHLIEVYVYEDMAFCPGLVGVVVKTVQEKIMMIQQVPVEVALSAFDVLIGCAGLYEYVRRDSKLTQE
;
A
#
# COMPACT_ATOMS: atom_id res chain seq x y z
N MET A 1 28.20 -6.80 -12.32
CA MET A 1 27.56 -5.71 -13.09
C MET A 1 26.46 -4.98 -12.30
N PHE A 2 25.60 -5.65 -11.52
CA PHE A 2 24.58 -4.99 -10.67
C PHE A 2 25.11 -4.17 -9.49
N GLY A 3 26.31 -4.50 -8.99
CA GLY A 3 26.89 -3.82 -7.81
C GLY A 3 27.15 -2.33 -8.04
N ALA A 4 27.71 -1.94 -9.20
CA ALA A 4 28.09 -0.55 -9.47
C ALA A 4 26.87 0.39 -9.49
N TRP A 5 25.73 -0.06 -10.04
CA TRP A 5 24.49 0.71 -10.03
C TRP A 5 23.89 0.88 -8.62
N LEU A 6 23.91 -0.17 -7.79
CA LEU A 6 23.52 -0.07 -6.37
C LEU A 6 24.42 0.91 -5.59
N PHE A 7 25.69 1.07 -5.99
CA PHE A 7 26.58 2.07 -5.40
C PHE A 7 26.31 3.50 -5.91
N GLU A 8 26.02 3.67 -7.20
CA GLU A 8 25.79 5.00 -7.80
C GLU A 8 24.47 5.65 -7.33
N VAL A 9 23.38 4.87 -7.19
CA VAL A 9 22.07 5.39 -6.74
C VAL A 9 22.12 5.91 -5.30
N THR A 10 23.07 5.43 -4.50
CA THR A 10 23.14 5.65 -3.05
C THR A 10 24.23 6.63 -2.63
N SER A 11 25.07 7.07 -3.57
CA SER A 11 26.10 8.08 -3.37
C SER A 11 25.62 9.53 -3.59
N LEU A 12 24.32 9.77 -3.78
CA LEU A 12 23.79 11.08 -4.16
C LEU A 12 23.13 11.81 -2.98
N PRO A 13 23.50 13.08 -2.70
CA PRO A 13 22.98 13.82 -1.56
C PRO A 13 21.49 14.15 -1.70
N THR A 14 20.73 13.92 -0.63
CA THR A 14 19.26 13.94 -0.52
C THR A 14 18.59 15.33 -0.58
N SER A 15 18.93 16.18 -1.53
CA SER A 15 18.24 17.48 -1.69
C SER A 15 18.14 17.88 -3.16
N GLU A 16 16.91 18.18 -3.60
CA GLU A 16 16.46 18.54 -4.97
C GLU A 16 16.20 17.37 -5.94
N PRO A 17 15.35 17.51 -6.98
CA PRO A 17 14.97 16.39 -7.84
C PRO A 17 16.15 16.03 -8.77
N ILE A 18 17.02 15.15 -8.26
CA ILE A 18 18.30 14.74 -8.82
C ILE A 18 18.16 14.11 -10.23
N MET A 19 16.97 13.63 -10.61
CA MET A 19 16.76 12.95 -11.89
C MET A 19 16.92 13.85 -13.13
N ALA A 20 16.90 15.19 -13.00
CA ALA A 20 17.14 16.09 -14.13
C ALA A 20 18.64 16.22 -14.50
N GLN A 21 19.56 15.82 -13.62
CA GLN A 21 21.00 16.01 -13.82
C GLN A 21 21.72 14.82 -14.47
N TYR A 22 21.14 13.62 -14.44
CA TYR A 22 21.79 12.40 -14.96
C TYR A 22 21.35 12.00 -16.37
N THR A 23 20.17 12.43 -16.81
CA THR A 23 19.70 12.29 -18.21
C THR A 23 20.71 12.82 -19.24
N PRO A 24 21.36 13.99 -19.05
CA PRO A 24 22.34 14.48 -20.02
C PRO A 24 23.66 13.69 -20.01
N HIS A 25 24.05 13.08 -18.89
CA HIS A 25 25.36 12.41 -18.78
C HIS A 25 25.40 11.02 -19.44
N LEU A 26 24.26 10.32 -19.51
CA LEU A 26 24.11 9.06 -20.27
C LEU A 26 23.87 9.32 -21.76
N GLN A 27 23.19 10.41 -22.12
CA GLN A 27 23.07 10.87 -23.52
C GLN A 27 24.44 11.26 -24.12
N ALA A 28 25.37 11.76 -23.29
CA ALA A 28 26.73 12.08 -23.71
C ALA A 28 27.58 10.84 -24.05
N LEU A 29 27.25 9.67 -23.48
CA LEU A 29 27.98 8.42 -23.72
C LEU A 29 27.42 7.62 -24.90
N ASN A 30 26.13 7.76 -25.22
CA ASN A 30 25.55 7.21 -26.45
C ASN A 30 24.23 7.93 -26.85
N PRO A 31 24.23 8.82 -27.86
CA PRO A 31 23.05 9.60 -28.27
C PRO A 31 21.88 8.80 -28.87
N GLN A 32 22.03 7.47 -29.04
CA GLN A 32 21.05 6.62 -29.72
C GLN A 32 20.15 5.80 -28.77
N TYR A 33 20.31 5.90 -27.45
CA TYR A 33 19.43 5.19 -26.52
C TYR A 33 18.16 6.01 -26.22
N PRO A 34 16.96 5.55 -26.63
CA PRO A 34 15.72 6.22 -26.26
C PRO A 34 15.52 6.14 -24.75
N VAL A 35 15.14 7.26 -24.12
CA VAL A 35 14.97 7.40 -22.66
C VAL A 35 13.98 6.37 -22.08
N ASP A 36 12.98 5.98 -22.86
CA ASP A 36 12.01 4.94 -22.51
C ASP A 36 12.70 3.59 -22.26
N SER A 37 13.75 3.26 -23.03
CA SER A 37 14.51 2.02 -22.85
C SER A 37 15.29 1.98 -21.54
N TYR A 38 15.69 3.13 -20.97
CA TYR A 38 16.40 3.15 -19.69
C TYR A 38 15.45 2.87 -18.52
N HIS A 39 14.28 3.50 -18.50
CA HIS A 39 13.29 3.28 -17.46
C HIS A 39 12.69 1.86 -17.51
N ASP A 40 12.51 1.30 -18.71
CA ASP A 40 12.09 -0.09 -18.87
C ASP A 40 13.13 -1.09 -18.35
N ALA A 41 14.42 -0.83 -18.64
CA ALA A 41 15.52 -1.63 -18.11
C ALA A 41 15.63 -1.52 -16.58
N GLN A 42 15.44 -0.31 -16.04
CA GLN A 42 15.40 -0.06 -14.60
C GLN A 42 14.25 -0.81 -13.92
N ALA A 43 13.03 -0.70 -14.46
CA ALA A 43 11.86 -1.41 -13.96
C ALA A 43 12.08 -2.93 -13.99
N SER A 44 12.62 -3.45 -15.10
CA SER A 44 12.98 -4.86 -15.25
C SER A 44 14.01 -5.32 -14.22
N ALA A 45 15.03 -4.50 -13.95
CA ALA A 45 16.04 -4.78 -12.92
C ALA A 45 15.41 -4.87 -11.52
N PHE A 46 14.50 -3.97 -11.16
CA PHE A 46 13.74 -4.08 -9.91
C PHE A 46 12.96 -5.39 -9.81
N GLY A 47 12.29 -5.81 -10.89
CA GLY A 47 11.58 -7.08 -10.94
C GLY A 47 12.49 -8.28 -10.68
N VAL A 48 13.69 -8.29 -11.26
CA VAL A 48 14.70 -9.34 -11.03
C VAL A 48 15.19 -9.32 -9.58
N LEU A 49 15.50 -8.13 -9.04
CA LEU A 49 15.97 -7.98 -7.66
C LEU A 49 14.91 -8.46 -6.66
N CYS A 50 13.64 -8.07 -6.82
CA CYS A 50 12.55 -8.56 -5.97
C CYS A 50 12.48 -10.09 -5.97
N ARG A 51 12.64 -10.74 -7.13
CA ARG A 51 12.64 -12.21 -7.22
C ARG A 51 13.87 -12.86 -6.58
N ILE A 52 15.04 -12.22 -6.68
CA ILE A 52 16.27 -12.72 -6.03
C ILE A 52 16.12 -12.67 -4.51
N PHE A 53 15.74 -11.50 -3.99
CA PHE A 53 15.60 -11.30 -2.54
C PHE A 53 14.39 -12.02 -1.95
N SER A 54 13.41 -12.41 -2.77
CA SER A 54 12.28 -13.27 -2.36
C SER A 54 12.63 -14.77 -2.32
N LYS A 55 13.85 -15.17 -2.71
CA LYS A 55 14.24 -16.59 -2.63
C LYS A 55 14.79 -16.91 -1.24
N PRO A 56 14.34 -18.00 -0.61
CA PRO A 56 14.90 -18.44 0.67
C PRO A 56 16.39 -18.73 0.49
N GLN A 57 17.21 -18.16 1.38
CA GLN A 57 18.64 -18.43 1.42
C GLN A 57 18.93 -19.54 2.42
N PRO A 58 19.86 -20.46 2.12
CA PRO A 58 20.29 -21.43 3.11
C PRO A 58 20.97 -20.71 4.29
N PRO A 59 20.82 -21.17 5.55
CA PRO A 59 21.41 -20.53 6.72
C PRO A 59 22.92 -20.34 6.64
N SER A 60 23.61 -21.18 5.87
CA SER A 60 25.06 -21.10 5.63
C SER A 60 25.49 -19.94 4.72
N ARG A 61 24.57 -19.34 3.96
CA ARG A 61 24.85 -18.28 2.97
C ARG A 61 23.72 -17.24 2.94
N PRO A 62 23.50 -16.49 4.03
CA PRO A 62 22.54 -15.39 4.02
C PRO A 62 23.00 -14.28 3.07
N PHE A 63 22.06 -13.42 2.66
CA PHE A 63 22.44 -12.18 1.99
C PHE A 63 23.31 -11.34 2.92
N LEU A 64 24.40 -10.78 2.37
CA LEU A 64 25.19 -9.81 3.12
C LEU A 64 24.32 -8.58 3.38
N ARG A 65 24.34 -8.11 4.63
CA ARG A 65 23.56 -6.96 5.09
C ARG A 65 23.70 -5.73 4.18
N ILE A 66 24.90 -5.45 3.68
CA ILE A 66 25.14 -4.33 2.75
C ILE A 66 24.31 -4.44 1.47
N TYR A 67 24.10 -5.64 0.92
CA TYR A 67 23.28 -5.81 -0.28
C TYR A 67 21.80 -5.66 0.02
N THR A 68 21.35 -6.13 1.19
CA THR A 68 19.98 -5.97 1.66
C THR A 68 19.65 -4.49 1.92
N GLU A 69 20.52 -3.75 2.60
CA GLU A 69 20.35 -2.32 2.86
C GLU A 69 20.27 -1.51 1.56
N ARG A 70 21.17 -1.78 0.61
CA ARG A 70 21.17 -1.11 -0.71
C ARG A 70 19.95 -1.46 -1.54
N PHE A 71 19.47 -2.71 -1.44
CA PHE A 71 18.23 -3.12 -2.09
C PHE A 71 17.01 -2.37 -1.52
N TYR A 72 16.91 -2.22 -0.20
CA TYR A 72 15.86 -1.45 0.45
C TYR A 72 15.89 0.03 0.08
N GLU A 73 17.07 0.62 0.04
CA GLU A 73 17.26 2.01 -0.41
C GLU A 73 16.79 2.19 -1.86
N ALA A 74 17.20 1.30 -2.77
CA ALA A 74 16.75 1.30 -4.15
C ALA A 74 15.22 1.09 -4.27
N LEU A 75 14.64 0.21 -3.46
CA LEU A 75 13.19 -0.02 -3.43
C LEU A 75 12.43 1.22 -2.98
N SER A 76 12.89 1.94 -1.95
CA SER A 76 12.26 3.16 -1.46
C SER A 76 12.14 4.20 -2.58
N ILE A 77 13.19 4.35 -3.39
CA ILE A 77 13.20 5.22 -4.58
C ILE A 77 12.26 4.68 -5.66
N GLY A 78 12.35 3.38 -5.97
CA GLY A 78 11.57 2.74 -7.03
C GLY A 78 10.06 2.75 -6.77
N LEU A 79 9.63 2.60 -5.52
CA LEU A 79 8.22 2.65 -5.11
C LEU A 79 7.59 4.05 -5.29
N ARG A 80 8.40 5.10 -5.38
CA ARG A 80 7.95 6.47 -5.64
C ARG A 80 8.07 6.85 -7.12
N CYS A 81 8.51 5.93 -7.97
CA CYS A 81 8.73 6.15 -9.39
C CYS A 81 7.62 5.50 -10.22
N GLU A 82 6.87 6.30 -10.99
CA GLU A 82 5.70 5.83 -11.77
C GLU A 82 6.04 4.69 -12.74
N THR A 83 7.25 4.67 -13.32
CA THR A 83 7.68 3.65 -14.29
C THR A 83 8.09 2.33 -13.64
N SER A 84 8.70 2.38 -12.45
CA SER A 84 9.21 1.18 -11.76
C SER A 84 8.17 0.55 -10.83
N LEU A 85 7.26 1.36 -10.29
CA LEU A 85 6.25 0.96 -9.32
C LEU A 85 5.42 -0.26 -9.76
N PRO A 86 4.87 -0.34 -10.98
CA PRO A 86 4.11 -1.52 -11.42
C PRO A 86 4.91 -2.81 -11.34
N THR A 87 6.17 -2.76 -11.79
CA THR A 87 7.04 -3.94 -11.80
C THR A 87 7.44 -4.35 -10.40
N ILE A 88 7.69 -3.38 -9.51
CA ILE A 88 7.97 -3.64 -8.09
C ILE A 88 6.76 -4.33 -7.44
N LEU A 89 5.56 -3.77 -7.55
CA LEU A 89 4.34 -4.35 -6.94
C LEU A 89 4.07 -5.76 -7.45
N THR A 90 4.25 -6.00 -8.76
CA THR A 90 4.05 -7.32 -9.38
C THR A 90 4.98 -8.40 -8.84
N HIS A 91 6.17 -8.04 -8.35
CA HIS A 91 7.20 -9.00 -7.96
C HIS A 91 7.59 -8.98 -6.47
N SER A 92 7.01 -8.09 -5.66
CA SER A 92 7.44 -7.85 -4.27
C SER A 92 6.64 -8.58 -3.20
N ALA A 93 5.49 -9.19 -3.50
CA ALA A 93 4.70 -9.93 -2.50
C ALA A 93 5.53 -11.04 -1.82
N GLY A 94 6.45 -11.67 -2.58
CA GLY A 94 7.39 -12.67 -2.06
C GLY A 94 8.37 -12.14 -1.01
N LEU A 95 8.66 -10.84 -0.98
CA LEU A 95 9.64 -10.26 -0.05
C LEU A 95 9.17 -10.37 1.40
N PHE A 96 7.88 -10.19 1.65
CA PHE A 96 7.31 -10.21 2.99
C PHE A 96 7.01 -11.62 3.52
N THR A 97 6.94 -12.60 2.60
CA THR A 97 6.85 -14.03 2.94
C THR A 97 8.23 -14.67 3.07
N SER A 98 9.26 -14.00 2.54
CA SER A 98 10.66 -14.35 2.77
C SER A 98 11.07 -13.82 4.13
N GLU A 99 11.80 -14.61 4.91
CA GLU A 99 12.36 -14.19 6.21
C GLU A 99 13.54 -13.21 6.04
N LEU A 100 13.40 -12.23 5.15
CA LEU A 100 14.42 -11.24 4.85
C LEU A 100 14.47 -10.21 6.00
N GLU A 101 15.62 -10.12 6.63
CA GLU A 101 15.84 -9.27 7.79
C GLU A 101 15.49 -7.80 7.47
N GLY A 102 14.67 -7.19 8.33
CA GLY A 102 14.30 -5.77 8.21
C GLY A 102 13.29 -5.43 7.10
N VAL A 103 12.77 -6.41 6.33
CA VAL A 103 11.84 -6.12 5.21
C VAL A 103 10.59 -5.37 5.66
N ARG A 104 10.13 -5.60 6.90
CA ARG A 104 8.98 -4.91 7.48
C ARG A 104 9.20 -3.40 7.64
N MET A 105 10.45 -2.93 7.71
CA MET A 105 10.74 -1.49 7.74
C MET A 105 10.36 -0.78 6.42
N MET A 106 10.14 -1.54 5.34
CA MET A 106 9.71 -1.00 4.05
C MET A 106 8.20 -0.75 3.94
N VAL A 107 7.39 -1.21 4.89
CA VAL A 107 5.93 -1.07 4.82
C VAL A 107 5.47 0.37 4.56
N PRO A 108 6.03 1.43 5.19
CA PRO A 108 5.64 2.81 4.89
C PRO A 108 5.79 3.17 3.41
N ASP A 109 6.89 2.79 2.77
CA ASP A 109 7.13 3.08 1.36
C ASP A 109 6.20 2.26 0.45
N PHE A 110 5.90 1.02 0.82
CA PHE A 110 4.91 0.21 0.10
C PHE A 110 3.50 0.79 0.21
N VAL A 111 3.08 1.27 1.38
CA VAL A 111 1.77 1.92 1.56
C VAL A 111 1.63 3.13 0.64
N ILE A 112 2.69 3.93 0.48
CA ILE A 112 2.70 5.07 -0.45
C ILE A 112 2.61 4.60 -1.90
N GLY A 113 3.46 3.65 -2.30
CA GLY A 113 3.48 3.12 -3.66
C GLY A 113 2.15 2.47 -4.06
N ILE A 114 1.53 1.70 -3.16
CA ILE A 114 0.20 1.09 -3.38
C ILE A 114 -0.84 2.20 -3.56
N ARG A 115 -0.85 3.21 -2.70
CA ARG A 115 -1.79 4.34 -2.82
C ARG A 115 -1.61 5.09 -4.15
N MET A 116 -0.37 5.29 -4.61
CA MET A 116 -0.09 5.88 -5.93
C MET A 116 -0.60 5.00 -7.08
N ALA A 117 -0.44 3.67 -6.98
CA ALA A 117 -0.95 2.75 -7.99
C ALA A 117 -2.48 2.75 -8.06
N MET A 118 -3.15 2.80 -6.90
CA MET A 118 -4.62 2.71 -6.81
C MET A 118 -5.34 4.04 -7.06
N SER A 119 -4.63 5.17 -7.03
CA SER A 119 -5.18 6.49 -7.34
C SER A 119 -5.15 6.85 -8.83
N GLY A 120 -4.69 5.93 -9.69
CA GLY A 120 -4.56 6.18 -11.12
C GLY A 120 -3.43 7.16 -11.49
N GLN A 121 -2.53 7.47 -10.55
CA GLN A 121 -1.36 8.32 -10.80
C GLN A 121 -0.29 7.64 -11.65
N VAL A 122 -0.40 6.33 -11.85
CA VAL A 122 0.54 5.55 -12.67
C VAL A 122 0.12 5.58 -14.14
N ARG A 123 1.01 6.11 -14.99
CA ARG A 123 0.85 6.04 -16.44
C ARG A 123 1.20 4.64 -16.93
N VAL A 124 0.19 3.81 -17.14
CA VAL A 124 0.35 2.58 -17.92
C VAL A 124 0.55 2.97 -19.38
N VAL A 125 1.63 2.48 -20.01
CA VAL A 125 1.95 2.76 -21.41
C VAL A 125 0.71 2.51 -22.27
N PRO A 126 0.23 3.50 -23.03
CA PRO A 126 -0.99 3.35 -23.81
C PRO A 126 -0.75 2.36 -24.95
N THR A 127 -1.18 1.12 -24.76
CA THR A 127 -1.47 0.24 -25.90
C THR A 127 -2.68 0.79 -26.64
N ASN A 128 -2.67 0.71 -27.98
CA ASN A 128 -3.72 1.21 -28.89
C ASN A 128 -5.13 0.58 -28.68
N ASN A 129 -5.33 -0.19 -27.62
CA ASN A 129 -6.55 -0.93 -27.33
C ASN A 129 -6.98 -0.71 -25.87
N HIS A 130 -8.08 0.04 -25.67
CA HIS A 130 -8.58 0.42 -24.34
C HIS A 130 -8.92 -0.78 -23.43
N LEU A 131 -9.38 -1.89 -24.01
CA LEU A 131 -9.66 -3.13 -23.27
C LEU A 131 -8.39 -3.70 -22.62
N ASN A 132 -7.26 -3.67 -23.33
CA ASN A 132 -5.98 -4.16 -22.81
C ASN A 132 -5.48 -3.25 -21.68
N GLN A 133 -5.69 -1.93 -21.80
CA GLN A 133 -5.31 -0.98 -20.75
C GLN A 133 -6.08 -1.22 -19.45
N LYS A 134 -7.39 -1.51 -19.53
CA LYS A 134 -8.20 -1.85 -18.35
C LYS A 134 -7.67 -3.12 -17.68
N HIS A 135 -7.41 -4.18 -18.44
CA HIS A 135 -6.87 -5.43 -17.89
C HIS A 135 -5.51 -5.23 -17.19
N VAL A 136 -4.62 -4.41 -17.77
CA VAL A 136 -3.33 -4.10 -17.14
C VAL A 136 -3.48 -3.33 -15.83
N LEU A 137 -4.45 -2.42 -15.75
CA LEU A 137 -4.77 -1.71 -14.50
C LEU A 137 -5.36 -2.66 -13.44
N ASP A 138 -6.27 -3.53 -13.85
CA ASP A 138 -6.87 -4.54 -12.96
C ASP A 138 -5.78 -5.48 -12.39
N ASP A 139 -4.82 -5.90 -13.22
CA ASP A 139 -3.67 -6.72 -12.81
C ASP A 139 -2.72 -5.97 -11.86
N LEU A 140 -2.50 -4.68 -12.11
CA LEU A 140 -1.70 -3.82 -11.24
C LEU A 140 -2.37 -3.64 -9.86
N HIS A 141 -3.67 -3.36 -9.84
CA HIS A 141 -4.45 -3.28 -8.60
C HIS A 141 -4.40 -4.60 -7.84
N LEU A 142 -4.56 -5.73 -8.53
CA LEU A 142 -4.45 -7.04 -7.90
C LEU A 142 -3.05 -7.27 -7.31
N ALA A 143 -1.99 -6.91 -8.04
CA ALA A 143 -0.63 -7.00 -7.52
C ALA A 143 -0.44 -6.15 -6.26
N ALA A 144 -0.97 -4.92 -6.27
CA ALA A 144 -0.94 -4.03 -5.11
C ALA A 144 -1.69 -4.64 -3.91
N LEU A 145 -2.90 -5.17 -4.12
CA LEU A 145 -3.70 -5.84 -3.09
C LEU A 145 -2.99 -7.08 -2.53
N LYS A 146 -2.29 -7.86 -3.37
CA LYS A 146 -1.48 -8.99 -2.89
C LYS A 146 -0.38 -8.54 -1.93
N VAL A 147 0.29 -7.44 -2.23
CA VAL A 147 1.28 -6.85 -1.33
C VAL A 147 0.62 -6.36 -0.04
N VAL A 148 -0.55 -5.71 -0.11
CA VAL A 148 -1.33 -5.31 1.09
C VAL A 148 -1.60 -6.52 1.98
N GLY A 149 -2.05 -7.63 1.38
CA GLY A 149 -2.29 -8.89 2.09
C GLY A 149 -1.09 -9.41 2.88
N CYS A 150 0.13 -9.12 2.42
CA CYS A 150 1.35 -9.53 3.12
C CYS A 150 1.80 -8.56 4.23
N ILE A 151 1.35 -7.30 4.21
CA ILE A 151 1.83 -6.25 5.12
C ILE A 151 0.80 -5.80 6.17
N MET A 152 -0.48 -6.08 5.94
CA MET A 152 -1.59 -5.59 6.78
C MET A 152 -1.59 -6.12 8.22
N CYS A 153 -1.14 -7.36 8.45
CA CYS A 153 -0.97 -7.93 9.79
C CYS A 153 0.37 -7.48 10.39
N LEU A 154 0.42 -6.22 10.83
CA LEU A 154 1.62 -5.63 11.43
C LEU A 154 1.84 -6.18 12.85
N PRO A 155 2.99 -6.82 13.13
CA PRO A 155 3.26 -7.35 14.47
C PRO A 155 3.32 -6.25 15.53
N ASN A 156 2.74 -6.49 16.70
CA ASN A 156 2.66 -5.50 17.79
C ASN A 156 4.05 -5.07 18.34
N HIS A 157 5.12 -5.85 18.13
CA HIS A 157 6.47 -5.46 18.57
C HIS A 157 7.03 -4.21 17.86
N PHE A 158 6.39 -3.75 16.77
CA PHE A 158 6.72 -2.47 16.12
C PHE A 158 6.11 -1.24 16.82
N GLU A 159 5.35 -1.40 17.91
CA GLU A 159 4.69 -0.28 18.61
C GLU A 159 5.65 0.86 19.00
N LYS A 160 6.87 0.51 19.39
CA LYS A 160 7.91 1.47 19.83
C LYS A 160 8.79 1.99 18.69
N VAL A 161 8.56 1.53 17.46
CA VAL A 161 9.34 1.95 16.29
C VAL A 161 8.79 3.28 15.77
N GLU A 162 9.66 4.27 15.61
CA GLU A 162 9.30 5.55 15.03
C GLU A 162 9.36 5.49 13.50
N LEU A 163 8.38 6.10 12.85
CA LEU A 163 8.38 6.33 11.42
C LEU A 163 9.36 7.44 11.06
N LYS A 164 10.08 7.25 9.94
CA LYS A 164 11.01 8.25 9.42
C LYS A 164 10.30 9.60 9.20
N GLU A 165 10.98 10.69 9.50
CA GLU A 165 10.46 12.02 9.21
C GLU A 165 10.12 12.18 7.72
N GLY A 166 8.96 12.75 7.42
CA GLY A 166 8.48 12.91 6.05
C GLY A 166 8.18 11.60 5.32
N TRP A 167 7.99 10.48 6.03
CA TRP A 167 7.63 9.22 5.38
C TRP A 167 6.39 9.40 4.51
N ASN A 168 5.37 10.10 5.00
CA ASN A 168 4.07 10.36 4.36
C ASN A 168 4.12 11.33 3.17
N VAL A 169 5.29 11.82 2.77
CA VAL A 169 5.45 12.67 1.58
C VAL A 169 5.00 11.89 0.34
N GLY A 170 3.86 12.30 -0.22
CA GLY A 170 3.20 11.65 -1.36
C GLY A 170 1.75 11.24 -1.09
N LEU A 171 1.37 10.98 0.18
CA LEU A 171 0.02 10.55 0.53
C LEU A 171 -1.03 11.66 0.31
N SER A 172 -0.68 12.93 0.63
CA SER A 172 -1.61 14.07 0.61
C SER A 172 -1.97 14.58 -0.80
N LYS A 173 -1.17 14.24 -1.82
CA LYS A 173 -1.45 14.64 -3.21
C LYS A 173 -2.50 13.74 -3.87
N SER A 174 -2.65 12.52 -3.38
CA SER A 174 -3.59 11.52 -3.91
C SER A 174 -5.05 11.80 -3.54
N ALA A 175 -5.33 12.55 -2.47
CA ALA A 175 -6.69 12.90 -2.05
C ALA A 175 -7.35 14.00 -2.90
N ASN A 176 -6.60 14.65 -3.80
CA ASN A 176 -7.04 15.88 -4.48
C ASN A 176 -7.33 15.73 -5.98
N MET A 177 -7.16 14.56 -6.58
CA MET A 177 -7.45 14.36 -8.00
C MET A 177 -8.15 13.03 -8.25
N SER A 178 -9.45 12.97 -7.96
CA SER A 178 -10.45 12.17 -8.68
C SER A 178 -11.84 12.38 -8.07
N LEU A 179 -12.80 12.72 -8.93
CA LEU A 179 -14.26 12.77 -8.76
C LEU A 179 -14.90 14.14 -8.45
N ASP A 180 -15.64 14.54 -9.46
CA ASP A 180 -16.61 15.62 -9.58
C ASP A 180 -17.78 15.38 -8.61
N GLY A 181 -17.98 16.29 -7.66
CA GLY A 181 -19.06 16.23 -6.67
C GLY A 181 -18.62 16.69 -5.29
N LYS A 182 -18.99 17.91 -4.88
CA LYS A 182 -18.68 18.48 -3.56
C LYS A 182 -19.14 17.58 -2.38
N GLY A 183 -20.21 16.79 -2.55
CA GLY A 183 -20.72 15.90 -1.50
C GLY A 183 -19.84 14.66 -1.23
N GLY A 184 -19.34 13.99 -2.27
CA GLY A 184 -18.53 12.76 -2.09
C GLY A 184 -17.13 13.01 -1.50
N ARG A 185 -16.66 14.26 -1.52
CA ARG A 185 -15.37 14.65 -0.91
C ARG A 185 -15.50 14.84 0.60
N GLU A 186 -16.63 15.33 1.08
CA GLU A 186 -16.90 15.54 2.49
C GLU A 186 -17.05 14.19 3.22
N ASP A 187 -17.78 13.24 2.63
CA ASP A 187 -17.98 11.90 3.21
C ASP A 187 -16.66 11.11 3.36
N LYS A 188 -15.75 11.22 2.38
CA LYS A 188 -14.43 10.56 2.43
C LYS A 188 -13.50 11.16 3.48
N GLU A 189 -13.53 12.48 3.62
CA GLU A 189 -12.77 13.18 4.65
C GLU A 189 -13.32 12.82 6.04
N ILE A 190 -14.65 12.72 6.18
CA ILE A 190 -15.30 12.26 7.42
C ILE A 190 -14.91 10.81 7.74
N LEU A 191 -14.91 9.91 6.75
CA LEU A 191 -14.49 8.52 6.93
C LEU A 191 -13.02 8.43 7.36
N ALA A 192 -12.13 9.16 6.68
CA ALA A 192 -10.72 9.24 7.05
C ALA A 192 -10.54 9.79 8.48
N GLN A 193 -11.26 10.84 8.85
CA GLN A 193 -11.24 11.37 10.21
C GLN A 193 -11.76 10.37 11.24
N LEU A 194 -12.85 9.66 10.94
CA LEU A 194 -13.41 8.63 11.81
C LEU A 194 -12.41 7.51 12.05
N ILE A 195 -11.84 6.94 10.98
CA ILE A 195 -10.82 5.89 11.07
C ILE A 195 -9.63 6.41 11.88
N ARG A 196 -9.20 7.67 11.68
CA ARG A 196 -8.10 8.25 12.45
C ARG A 196 -8.42 8.30 13.94
N VAL A 197 -9.65 8.70 14.30
CA VAL A 197 -10.11 8.71 15.69
C VAL A 197 -10.11 7.31 16.29
N LEU A 198 -10.51 6.28 15.53
CA LEU A 198 -10.50 4.88 16.02
C LEU A 198 -9.09 4.42 16.42
N TYR A 199 -8.06 4.87 15.70
CA TYR A 199 -6.66 4.50 15.94
C TYR A 199 -5.91 5.45 16.88
N THR A 200 -6.51 6.57 17.29
CA THR A 200 -5.96 7.46 18.31
C THR A 200 -6.58 7.14 19.66
N THR A 201 -6.10 6.10 20.33
CA THR A 201 -6.44 5.86 21.74
C THR A 201 -5.54 6.71 22.64
N ASP A 202 -6.15 7.46 23.56
CA ASP A 202 -5.52 8.33 24.56
C ASP A 202 -4.67 7.56 25.59
N SER A 203 -3.50 7.08 25.18
CA SER A 203 -2.46 6.66 26.12
C SER A 203 -1.34 7.70 26.14
N SER A 204 -1.67 8.88 26.64
CA SER A 204 -0.70 9.91 27.04
C SER A 204 0.01 9.50 28.34
N THR A 205 0.71 8.36 28.30
CA THR A 205 1.79 8.12 29.26
C THR A 205 2.96 9.01 28.89
N ASP A 206 3.33 9.85 29.85
CA ASP A 206 4.39 10.86 29.81
C ASP A 206 5.69 10.26 29.24
N GLY A 207 6.19 10.84 28.13
CA GLY A 207 7.41 10.38 27.43
C GLY A 207 7.23 9.42 26.24
N SER A 208 6.01 9.04 25.85
CA SER A 208 5.79 8.16 24.69
C SER A 208 5.76 8.92 23.35
N LEU A 209 6.28 8.29 22.27
CA LEU A 209 6.25 8.82 20.90
C LEU A 209 4.84 9.25 20.50
N PRO A 210 4.63 10.38 19.79
CA PRO A 210 3.30 10.75 19.29
C PRO A 210 2.69 9.62 18.44
N VAL A 211 1.39 9.32 18.61
CA VAL A 211 0.69 8.23 17.90
C VAL A 211 0.91 8.31 16.38
N SER A 212 0.88 9.52 15.81
CA SER A 212 1.10 9.78 14.38
C SER A 212 2.51 9.44 13.87
N LYS A 213 3.48 9.28 14.77
CA LYS A 213 4.85 8.89 14.46
C LYS A 213 5.13 7.42 14.74
N ARG A 214 4.22 6.69 15.40
CA ARG A 214 4.41 5.27 15.70
C ARG A 214 4.22 4.45 14.43
N PHE A 215 4.99 3.39 14.30
CA PHE A 215 4.88 2.46 13.18
C PHE A 215 3.47 1.83 13.10
N THR A 216 2.80 1.64 14.23
CA THR A 216 1.41 1.15 14.30
C THR A 216 0.39 2.08 13.66
N SER A 217 0.71 3.37 13.47
CA SER A 217 -0.17 4.29 12.73
C SER A 217 -0.39 3.90 11.27
N LEU A 218 0.48 3.04 10.70
CA LEU A 218 0.29 2.48 9.36
C LEU A 218 -1.00 1.66 9.25
N LYS A 219 -1.49 1.06 10.35
CA LYS A 219 -2.78 0.35 10.40
C LYS A 219 -3.92 1.22 9.88
N TYR A 220 -4.03 2.44 10.41
CA TYR A 220 -4.97 3.46 9.94
C TYR A 220 -4.88 3.69 8.41
N TYR A 221 -3.67 3.91 7.89
CA TYR A 221 -3.47 4.20 6.46
C TYR A 221 -3.78 3.01 5.56
N ILE A 222 -3.55 1.79 6.04
CA ILE A 222 -3.87 0.55 5.34
C ILE A 222 -5.39 0.36 5.29
N LEU A 223 -6.09 0.54 6.42
CA LEU A 223 -7.55 0.44 6.45
C LEU A 223 -8.22 1.50 5.57
N GLU A 224 -7.81 2.77 5.72
CA GLU A 224 -8.32 3.87 4.89
C GLU A 224 -8.16 3.57 3.39
N MET A 225 -7.00 3.02 3.01
CA MET A 225 -6.73 2.61 1.64
C MET A 225 -7.63 1.46 1.20
N LEU A 226 -7.75 0.37 1.98
CA LEU A 226 -8.63 -0.76 1.66
C LEU A 226 -10.08 -0.31 1.44
N LEU A 227 -10.62 0.51 2.33
CA LEU A 227 -11.99 1.02 2.22
C LEU A 227 -12.16 1.98 1.04
N SER A 228 -11.21 2.89 0.82
CA SER A 228 -11.22 3.78 -0.36
C SER A 228 -11.19 3.00 -1.68
N CYS A 229 -10.39 1.93 -1.73
CA CYS A 229 -10.30 1.07 -2.90
C CYS A 229 -11.56 0.25 -3.11
N LEU A 230 -12.32 -0.05 -2.05
CA LEU A 230 -13.60 -0.76 -2.20
C LEU A 230 -14.59 0.11 -2.95
N GLU A 231 -14.58 1.43 -2.72
CA GLU A 231 -15.43 2.36 -3.46
C GLU A 231 -15.05 2.46 -4.94
N THR A 232 -13.76 2.57 -5.26
CA THR A 232 -13.27 2.90 -6.61
C THR A 232 -13.01 1.70 -7.51
N GLU A 233 -12.78 0.50 -6.95
CA GLU A 233 -12.47 -0.70 -7.73
C GLU A 233 -13.67 -1.12 -8.60
N THR A 234 -13.38 -1.50 -9.84
CA THR A 234 -14.36 -1.88 -10.86
C THR A 234 -14.28 -3.35 -11.26
N SER A 235 -13.13 -4.00 -11.04
CA SER A 235 -12.96 -5.42 -11.30
C SER A 235 -13.66 -6.26 -10.23
N SER A 236 -14.60 -7.12 -10.65
CA SER A 236 -15.33 -8.01 -9.74
C SER A 236 -14.41 -9.03 -9.05
N PHE A 237 -13.30 -9.40 -9.68
CA PHE A 237 -12.30 -10.26 -9.07
C PHE A 237 -11.57 -9.52 -7.93
N ASN A 238 -11.10 -8.31 -8.21
CA ASN A 238 -10.39 -7.49 -7.21
C ASN A 238 -11.31 -7.09 -6.06
N GLN A 239 -12.57 -6.77 -6.33
CA GLN A 239 -13.56 -6.46 -5.28
C GLN A 239 -13.74 -7.62 -4.31
N ARG A 240 -13.85 -8.87 -4.80
CA ARG A 240 -13.95 -10.05 -3.91
C ARG A 240 -12.69 -10.25 -3.08
N TYR A 241 -11.53 -10.12 -3.71
CA TYR A 241 -10.25 -10.23 -3.02
C TYR A 241 -10.13 -9.14 -1.94
N LEU A 242 -10.54 -7.92 -2.25
CA LEU A 242 -10.52 -6.78 -1.34
C LEU A 242 -11.49 -6.95 -0.16
N LEU A 243 -12.70 -7.46 -0.40
CA LEU A 243 -13.65 -7.81 0.67
C LEU A 243 -13.05 -8.83 1.63
N HIS A 244 -12.38 -9.86 1.11
CA HIS A 244 -11.69 -10.84 1.94
C HIS A 244 -10.51 -10.22 2.72
N LEU A 245 -9.71 -9.34 2.11
CA LEU A 245 -8.66 -8.62 2.84
C LEU A 245 -9.25 -7.75 3.97
N ILE A 246 -10.35 -7.05 3.72
CA ILE A 246 -11.03 -6.24 4.73
C ILE A 246 -11.51 -7.12 5.89
N GLU A 247 -12.10 -8.28 5.59
CA GLU A 247 -12.50 -9.24 6.63
C GLU A 247 -11.32 -9.69 7.48
N VAL A 248 -10.23 -10.14 6.85
CA VAL A 248 -9.00 -10.54 7.54
C VAL A 248 -8.44 -9.40 8.39
N TYR A 249 -8.47 -8.16 7.89
CA TYR A 249 -8.05 -6.98 8.62
C TYR A 249 -8.86 -6.79 9.91
N VAL A 250 -10.19 -6.91 9.79
CA VAL A 250 -11.10 -6.77 10.93
C VAL A 250 -10.80 -7.82 11.98
N TYR A 251 -10.67 -9.09 11.60
CA TYR A 251 -10.37 -10.17 12.55
C TYR A 251 -9.03 -9.97 13.29
N GLU A 252 -8.02 -9.44 12.61
CA GLU A 252 -6.71 -9.17 13.21
C GLU A 252 -6.77 -8.06 14.27
N ASP A 253 -7.56 -7.00 14.03
CA ASP A 253 -7.43 -5.74 14.75
C ASP A 253 -8.64 -5.36 15.62
N MET A 254 -9.77 -6.04 15.47
CA MET A 254 -11.02 -5.79 16.19
C MET A 254 -10.90 -5.78 17.72
N ALA A 255 -9.93 -6.51 18.28
CA ALA A 255 -9.71 -6.56 19.73
C ALA A 255 -9.06 -5.29 20.27
N PHE A 256 -8.36 -4.54 19.41
CA PHE A 256 -7.58 -3.36 19.76
C PHE A 256 -8.23 -2.05 19.29
N CYS A 257 -9.17 -2.15 18.34
CA CYS A 257 -9.81 -1.01 17.71
C CYS A 257 -11.35 -1.07 17.89
N PRO A 258 -11.87 -0.56 19.03
CA PRO A 258 -13.30 -0.32 19.22
C PRO A 258 -13.90 0.42 18.02
N GLY A 259 -15.10 0.04 17.58
CA GLY A 259 -15.81 0.67 16.47
C GLY A 259 -15.38 0.22 15.07
N LEU A 260 -14.26 -0.50 14.92
CA LEU A 260 -13.75 -0.98 13.63
C LEU A 260 -14.79 -1.79 12.85
N VAL A 261 -15.42 -2.76 13.52
CA VAL A 261 -16.44 -3.63 12.92
C VAL A 261 -17.63 -2.80 12.42
N GLY A 262 -18.06 -1.80 13.18
CA GLY A 262 -19.17 -0.92 12.82
C GLY A 262 -18.89 -0.08 11.58
N VAL A 263 -17.68 0.48 11.47
CA VAL A 263 -17.24 1.24 10.28
C VAL A 263 -17.22 0.34 9.06
N VAL A 264 -16.61 -0.84 9.16
CA VAL A 264 -16.53 -1.77 8.02
C VAL A 264 -17.90 -2.25 7.57
N VAL A 265 -18.79 -2.63 8.50
CA VAL A 265 -20.17 -3.03 8.18
C VAL A 265 -20.89 -1.92 7.42
N LYS A 266 -20.79 -0.67 7.90
CA LYS A 266 -21.42 0.48 7.26
C LYS A 266 -20.88 0.69 5.84
N THR A 267 -19.55 0.71 5.67
CA THR A 267 -18.93 0.91 4.35
C THR A 267 -19.29 -0.21 3.36
N VAL A 268 -19.31 -1.47 3.80
CA VAL A 268 -19.70 -2.61 2.95
C VAL A 268 -21.19 -2.50 2.57
N GLN A 269 -22.07 -2.17 3.50
CA GLN A 269 -23.49 -1.95 3.23
C GLN A 269 -23.72 -0.82 2.21
N GLU A 270 -23.07 0.33 2.40
CA GLU A 270 -23.14 1.47 1.48
C GLU A 270 -22.69 1.06 0.07
N LYS A 271 -21.60 0.30 -0.06
CA LYS A 271 -21.13 -0.20 -1.35
C LYS A 271 -22.16 -1.10 -2.04
N ILE A 272 -22.78 -2.04 -1.33
CA ILE A 272 -23.82 -2.92 -1.88
C ILE A 272 -25.04 -2.10 -2.32
N MET A 273 -25.44 -1.10 -1.52
CA MET A 273 -26.63 -0.28 -1.78
C MET A 273 -26.43 0.73 -2.92
N MET A 274 -25.21 1.27 -3.10
CA MET A 274 -24.92 2.31 -4.10
C MET A 274 -24.75 1.78 -5.52
N ILE A 275 -24.33 0.53 -5.71
CA ILE A 275 -24.12 -0.01 -7.06
C ILE A 275 -25.43 -0.61 -7.57
N GLN A 276 -26.04 0.08 -8.54
CA GLN A 276 -27.27 -0.32 -9.20
C GLN A 276 -27.22 -1.72 -9.87
N GLN A 277 -26.01 -2.26 -10.12
CA GLN A 277 -25.74 -3.60 -10.64
C GLN A 277 -24.46 -4.20 -10.02
N VAL A 278 -24.49 -4.58 -8.73
CA VAL A 278 -23.38 -5.37 -8.15
C VAL A 278 -23.35 -6.73 -8.83
N PRO A 279 -22.21 -7.19 -9.38
CA PRO A 279 -22.09 -8.57 -9.85
C PRO A 279 -22.45 -9.54 -8.73
N VAL A 280 -23.26 -10.56 -9.01
CA VAL A 280 -23.78 -11.49 -7.99
C VAL A 280 -22.67 -12.06 -7.10
N GLU A 281 -21.54 -12.43 -7.71
CA GLU A 281 -20.36 -12.95 -7.00
C GLU A 281 -19.79 -11.97 -5.96
N VAL A 282 -19.81 -10.67 -6.26
CA VAL A 282 -19.33 -9.63 -5.33
C VAL A 282 -20.33 -9.42 -4.20
N ALA A 283 -21.63 -9.46 -4.52
CA ALA A 283 -22.68 -9.36 -3.51
C ALA A 283 -22.62 -10.54 -2.52
N LEU A 284 -22.42 -11.77 -3.02
CA LEU A 284 -22.24 -12.96 -2.18
C LEU A 284 -21.04 -12.81 -1.25
N SER A 285 -19.87 -12.44 -1.77
CA SER A 285 -18.70 -12.19 -0.92
C SER A 285 -18.94 -11.08 0.09
N ALA A 286 -19.68 -10.03 -0.27
CA ALA A 286 -20.00 -8.96 0.67
C ALA A 286 -20.94 -9.44 1.79
N PHE A 287 -21.92 -10.30 1.47
CA PHE A 287 -22.76 -10.95 2.48
C PHE A 287 -21.95 -11.88 3.38
N ASP A 288 -21.01 -12.65 2.83
CA ASP A 288 -20.12 -13.50 3.64
C ASP A 288 -19.33 -12.67 4.66
N VAL A 289 -18.75 -11.54 4.23
CA VAL A 289 -18.07 -10.60 5.14
C VAL A 289 -19.02 -10.05 6.20
N LEU A 290 -20.24 -9.66 5.83
CA LEU A 290 -21.23 -9.16 6.78
C LEU A 290 -21.66 -10.23 7.80
N ILE A 291 -21.80 -11.49 7.38
CA ILE A 291 -22.07 -12.63 8.25
C ILE A 291 -20.88 -12.86 9.20
N GLY A 292 -19.65 -12.79 8.69
CA GLY A 292 -18.43 -12.84 9.50
C GLY A 292 -18.43 -11.75 10.58
N CYS A 293 -18.69 -10.50 10.20
CA CYS A 293 -18.81 -9.36 11.11
C CYS A 293 -19.94 -9.52 12.14
N ALA A 294 -21.07 -10.16 11.79
CA ALA A 294 -22.15 -10.45 12.73
C ALA A 294 -21.71 -11.42 13.84
N GLY A 295 -20.81 -12.36 13.53
CA GLY A 295 -20.17 -13.23 14.52
C GLY A 295 -19.33 -12.46 15.55
N LEU A 296 -18.94 -11.21 15.23
CA LEU A 296 -18.13 -10.34 16.08
C LEU A 296 -18.98 -9.38 16.93
N TYR A 297 -20.29 -9.60 17.01
CA TYR A 297 -21.25 -8.71 17.69
C TYR A 297 -20.88 -8.36 19.14
N GLU A 298 -20.23 -9.26 19.89
CA GLU A 298 -19.80 -8.97 21.26
C GLU A 298 -18.83 -7.78 21.35
N TYR A 299 -18.02 -7.54 20.32
CA TYR A 299 -17.12 -6.39 20.26
C TYR A 299 -17.88 -5.11 19.92
N VAL A 300 -18.82 -5.17 18.97
CA VAL A 300 -19.73 -4.06 18.65
C VAL A 300 -20.57 -3.65 19.88
N ARG A 301 -21.01 -4.64 20.68
CA ARG A 301 -21.79 -4.42 21.90
C ARG A 301 -20.97 -3.79 23.03
N ARG A 302 -19.69 -4.14 23.17
CA ARG A 302 -18.79 -3.52 24.14
C ARG A 302 -18.65 -2.02 23.87
N ASP A 303 -18.52 -1.65 22.59
CA ASP A 303 -18.37 -0.25 22.18
C ASP A 303 -19.62 0.58 22.50
N SER A 304 -20.80 0.00 22.30
CA SER A 304 -22.10 0.65 22.56
C SER A 304 -22.36 0.93 24.05
N LYS A 305 -21.73 0.16 24.95
CA LYS A 305 -21.85 0.33 26.40
C LYS A 305 -20.90 1.40 26.94
N LEU A 306 -19.72 1.55 26.35
CA LEU A 306 -18.74 2.58 26.72
C LEU A 306 -19.19 4.00 26.30
N THR A 307 -20.19 4.13 25.42
CA THR A 307 -20.75 5.43 25.01
C THR A 307 -21.93 5.89 25.89
N GLN A 308 -22.38 5.08 26.86
CA GLN A 308 -23.53 5.36 27.72
C GLN A 308 -23.17 5.69 29.18
N GLU A 309 -21.89 5.74 29.52
CA GLU A 309 -21.35 6.24 30.80
C GLU A 309 -20.64 7.58 30.59
#